data_AF-A0A067NQA3-F1
#
_entry.id   AF-A0A067NQA3-F1
#
_cell.length_a   1.000
_cell.length_b   1.000
_cell.length_c   1.000
_cell.angle_alpha   90.00
_cell.angle_beta   90.00
_cell.angle_gamma   90.00
#
_symmetry.space_group_name_H-M   'P 1'
#
loop_
_entity.id
_entity.type
_entity.pdbx_description
1 polymer ?
#
loop_
_entity_poly.entity_id
_entity_poly.type
_entity_poly.pdbx_seq_one_letter_code
_entity_poly.pdbx_strand_id
1 'polypeptide(L)' 'MSKYAPHRNSANQPRATSSTICQKCLQTGKQRHFIYQCKSTRPYVSRPSRTKLLEKPALLAKLNASAKTVAEVPEEYKTK' A
#
# COMPACT_ATOMS: atom_id res chain seq x y z
N MET A 1 6.63 -40.53 23.24
CA MET A 1 6.77 -39.47 22.20
C MET A 1 7.96 -38.56 22.56
N SER A 2 8.86 -38.24 21.63
CA SER A 2 10.16 -37.57 21.88
C SER A 2 10.03 -36.06 22.14
N LYS A 3 10.71 -35.58 23.19
CA LYS A 3 10.77 -34.17 23.65
C LYS A 3 11.62 -33.26 22.74
N TYR A 4 12.33 -33.83 21.77
CA TYR A 4 13.34 -33.13 20.97
C TYR A 4 12.93 -32.86 19.52
N ALA A 5 11.72 -33.24 19.11
CA ALA A 5 11.22 -32.92 17.77
C ALA A 5 10.71 -31.47 17.74
N PRO A 6 11.24 -30.58 16.87
CA PRO A 6 10.69 -29.24 16.73
C PRO A 6 9.27 -29.35 16.17
N HIS A 7 8.27 -29.06 17.00
CA HIS A 7 6.89 -28.86 16.58
C HIS A 7 6.81 -27.59 15.73
N ARG A 8 7.24 -27.66 14.47
CA ARG A 8 7.04 -26.58 13.52
C ARG A 8 5.54 -26.51 13.26
N ASN A 9 4.91 -25.42 13.69
CA ASN A 9 3.55 -25.09 13.27
C ASN A 9 3.48 -25.21 11.75
N SER A 10 2.54 -26.05 11.27
CA SER A 10 2.38 -26.48 9.89
C SER A 10 2.60 -25.34 8.89
N ALA A 11 3.64 -25.47 8.05
CA ALA A 11 3.92 -24.55 6.94
C ALA A 11 2.78 -24.47 5.91
N ASN A 12 1.83 -25.42 5.97
CA ASN A 12 0.66 -25.48 5.09
C ASN A 12 -0.49 -24.54 5.51
N GLN A 13 -0.37 -23.84 6.63
CA GLN A 13 -1.30 -22.77 7.00
C GLN A 13 -0.55 -21.45 7.16
N PRO A 14 -0.27 -20.74 6.06
CA PRO A 14 0.32 -19.41 6.16
C PRO A 14 -0.64 -18.53 6.97
N ARG A 15 -0.14 -17.95 8.07
CA ARG A 15 -0.85 -16.95 8.85
C ARG A 15 -0.38 -15.57 8.39
N ALA A 16 -1.31 -14.63 8.22
CA ALA A 16 -0.98 -13.28 7.78
C ALA A 16 0.03 -12.61 8.74
N THR A 17 1.13 -12.08 8.20
CA THR A 17 2.17 -11.37 8.95
C THR A 17 1.73 -9.95 9.31
N SER A 18 2.44 -9.28 10.22
CA SER A 18 2.17 -7.86 10.60
C SER A 18 2.20 -6.89 9.44
N SER A 19 2.98 -7.20 8.40
CA SER A 19 3.10 -6.42 7.18
C SER A 19 2.07 -6.78 6.10
N THR A 20 1.26 -7.83 6.30
CA THR A 20 0.27 -8.24 5.30
C THR A 20 -0.88 -7.23 5.23
N ILE A 21 -1.03 -6.59 4.08
CA ILE A 21 -2.14 -5.67 3.77
C ILE A 21 -3.22 -6.44 3.00
N CYS A 22 -4.45 -6.44 3.50
CA CYS A 22 -5.57 -7.02 2.75
C CYS A 22 -6.01 -6.06 1.63
N GLN A 23 -5.97 -6.51 0.37
CA GLN A 23 -6.39 -5.69 -0.79
C GLN A 23 -7.89 -5.36 -0.80
N LYS A 24 -8.73 -6.10 -0.05
CA LYS A 24 -10.17 -5.84 0.02
C LYS A 24 -10.52 -4.69 0.98
N CYS A 25 -9.92 -4.67 2.16
CA CYS A 25 -10.24 -3.67 3.20
C CYS A 25 -9.17 -2.60 3.40
N LEU A 26 -7.98 -2.78 2.80
CA LEU A 26 -6.83 -1.86 2.87
C LEU A 26 -6.33 -1.57 4.29
N GLN A 27 -6.71 -2.40 5.27
CA GLN A 27 -6.30 -2.23 6.66
C GLN A 27 -4.98 -2.96 6.95
N THR A 28 -4.10 -2.28 7.68
CA THR A 28 -2.94 -2.82 8.39
C THR A 28 -3.28 -2.85 9.88
N GLY A 29 -3.01 -3.95 10.61
CA GLY A 29 -3.15 -3.97 12.08
C GLY A 29 -4.04 -5.07 12.66
N LYS A 30 -4.86 -4.76 13.70
CA LYS A 30 -5.47 -5.70 14.68
C LYS A 30 -6.20 -6.93 14.12
N GLN A 31 -6.65 -6.91 12.85
CA GLN A 31 -7.22 -8.07 12.16
C GLN A 31 -6.48 -8.36 10.85
N ARG A 32 -5.34 -9.04 10.96
CA ARG A 32 -4.51 -9.46 9.81
C ARG A 32 -5.12 -10.69 9.16
N HIS A 33 -5.44 -10.61 7.88
CA HIS A 33 -6.05 -11.70 7.15
C HIS A 33 -5.70 -11.58 5.67
N PHE A 34 -5.72 -12.72 4.96
CA PHE A 34 -5.62 -12.75 3.51
C PHE A 34 -6.95 -12.38 2.87
N ILE A 35 -6.93 -11.95 1.61
CA ILE A 35 -8.11 -11.47 0.87
C ILE A 35 -9.27 -12.47 0.92
N TYR A 36 -8.98 -13.77 0.86
CA TYR A 36 -9.99 -14.85 0.89
C TYR A 36 -10.68 -15.02 2.25
N GLN A 37 -10.08 -14.54 3.35
CA GLN A 37 -10.66 -14.57 4.70
C GLN A 37 -11.37 -13.25 5.05
N CYS A 38 -11.30 -12.25 4.18
CA CYS A 38 -11.82 -10.91 4.44
C CYS A 38 -13.36 -10.89 4.40
N LYS A 39 -13.96 -10.69 5.59
CA LYS A 39 -15.42 -10.50 5.78
C LYS A 39 -15.88 -9.04 5.69
N SER A 40 -14.95 -8.09 5.63
CA SER A 40 -15.31 -6.67 5.53
C SER A 40 -15.68 -6.30 4.09
N THR A 41 -16.59 -5.34 3.98
CA THR A 41 -16.96 -4.76 2.69
C THR A 41 -15.83 -3.88 2.19
N ARG A 42 -15.65 -3.81 0.87
CA ARG A 42 -14.64 -2.93 0.26
C ARG A 42 -15.07 -1.49 0.51
N PRO A 43 -14.30 -0.67 1.25
CA PRO A 43 -14.66 0.72 1.43
C PRO A 43 -14.57 1.40 0.07
N TYR A 44 -15.70 1.96 -0.39
CA TYR A 44 -15.69 2.81 -1.56
C TYR A 44 -15.09 4.15 -1.16
N VAL A 45 -13.83 4.37 -1.52
CA VAL A 45 -13.16 5.65 -1.32
C VAL A 45 -13.20 6.39 -2.65
N SER A 46 -13.99 7.47 -2.72
CA SER A 46 -14.02 8.32 -3.91
C SER A 46 -12.62 8.88 -4.15
N ARG A 47 -12.01 8.53 -5.28
CA ARG A 47 -10.75 9.17 -5.68
C ARG A 47 -11.08 10.62 -6.03
N PRO A 48 -10.47 11.62 -5.36
CA PRO A 48 -10.66 13.01 -5.75
C PRO A 48 -10.23 13.20 -7.21
N SER A 49 -11.02 13.94 -7.98
CA SER A 49 -10.61 14.34 -9.33
C SER A 49 -9.33 15.18 -9.25
N ARG A 50 -8.57 15.22 -10.34
CA ARG A 50 -7.33 16.03 -10.41
C ARG A 50 -7.59 17.49 -10.04
N THR A 51 -8.72 18.07 -10.46
CA THR A 51 -9.14 19.43 -10.08
C THR A 51 -9.35 19.58 -8.57
N LYS A 52 -10.12 18.68 -7.95
CA LYS A 52 -10.35 18.63 -6.50
C LYS A 52 -9.07 18.41 -5.69
N LEU A 53 -8.05 17.81 -6.30
CA LEU A 53 -6.74 17.62 -5.68
C LEU A 53 -5.93 18.92 -5.68
N LEU A 54 -5.99 19.68 -6.78
CA LEU A 54 -5.31 20.97 -6.94
C LEU A 54 -5.95 22.07 -6.10
N GLU A 55 -7.24 22.00 -5.80
CA GLU A 55 -7.91 22.96 -4.90
C GLU A 55 -7.44 22.85 -3.43
N LYS A 56 -6.78 21.74 -3.05
CA LYS A 56 -6.25 21.56 -1.69
C LYS A 56 -4.80 22.05 -1.60
N PRO A 57 -4.51 23.14 -0.87
CA PRO A 57 -3.17 23.71 -0.80
C PRO A 57 -2.12 22.74 -0.22
N ALA A 58 -2.52 21.88 0.73
CA ALA A 58 -1.64 20.87 1.31
C ALA A 58 -1.27 19.74 0.33
N LEU A 59 -2.10 19.47 -0.68
CA LEU A 59 -1.82 18.46 -1.70
C LEU A 59 -1.01 19.06 -2.85
N LEU A 60 -1.25 20.32 -3.20
CA LEU A 60 -0.40 21.08 -4.13
C LEU A 60 1.06 21.08 -3.68
N ALA A 61 1.33 21.35 -2.41
CA ALA A 61 2.69 21.35 -1.87
C ALA A 61 3.39 19.99 -2.05
N LYS A 62 2.68 18.88 -1.81
CA LYS A 62 3.20 17.52 -1.99
C LYS A 62 3.42 17.15 -3.46
N LEU A 63 2.50 17.56 -4.34
CA LEU A 63 2.62 17.35 -5.78
C LEU A 63 3.80 18.13 -6.36
N ASN A 64 3.96 19.40 -5.96
CA ASN A 64 5.06 20.25 -6.38
C ASN A 64 6.41 19.73 -5.84
N ALA A 65 6.44 19.17 -4.64
CA ALA A 65 7.63 18.48 -4.11
C ALA A 65 7.98 17.23 -4.93
N SER A 66 6.98 16.43 -5.32
CA SER A 66 7.22 15.26 -6.20
C SER A 66 7.60 15.62 -7.63
N ALA A 67 7.15 16.77 -8.14
CA ALA A 67 7.52 17.26 -9.46
C ALA A 67 9.01 17.67 -9.53
N LYS A 68 9.57 18.17 -8.42
CA LYS A 68 11.01 18.51 -8.34
C LYS A 68 11.92 17.27 -8.39
N THR A 69 11.41 16.09 -8.07
CA THR A 69 12.21 14.85 -8.07
C THR A 69 12.12 14.06 -9.38
N VAL A 70 11.25 14.46 -10.32
CA VAL A 70 11.14 13.85 -11.64
C VAL A 70 12.00 14.65 -12.60
N ALA A 71 13.24 14.22 -12.74
CA ALA A 71 14.17 14.55 -13.80
C ALA A 71 14.65 16.03 -13.85
N GLU A 72 15.92 16.20 -13.44
CA GLU A 72 16.84 17.00 -14.23
C GLU A 72 16.68 16.54 -15.69
N VAL A 73 15.96 17.32 -16.51
CA VAL A 73 15.77 17.00 -17.92
C VAL A 73 17.16 16.90 -18.54
N PRO A 74 17.56 15.74 -19.10
CA PRO A 74 18.86 15.61 -19.74
C PRO A 74 19.04 16.71 -20.78
N GLU A 75 20.22 17.33 -20.81
CA GLU A 75 20.55 18.47 -21.68
C GLU A 75 20.19 18.22 -23.16
N GLU A 76 20.18 16.94 -23.58
CA GLU A 76 19.77 16.45 -24.90
C GLU A 76 18.37 16.89 -25.36
N TYR A 77 17.47 17.25 -24.42
CA TYR A 77 16.10 17.68 -24.74
C TYR A 77 15.89 19.20 -24.72
N LYS A 78 16.94 20.00 -24.48
CA LYS A 78 16.86 21.47 -24.39
C LYS A 78 17.22 22.21 -25.68
N THR A 79 17.71 21.52 -26.71
CA THR A 79 18.05 22.11 -28.00
C THR A 79 17.05 21.71 -29.07
N LYS A 80 16.55 22.72 -29.79
CA LYS A 80 15.56 22.64 -30.85
C LYS A 80 16.15 22.14 -32.17
#